data_AF-D9QHB7-F1
#
_entry.id   AF-D9QHB7-F1
#
_cell.length_a   1.000
_cell.length_b   1.000
_cell.length_c   1.000
_cell.angle_alpha   90.00
_cell.angle_beta   90.00
_cell.angle_gamma   90.00
#
_symmetry.space_group_name_H-M   'P 1'
#
loop_
_entity.id
_entity.type
_entity.pdbx_description
1 polymer ?
#
loop_
_entity_poly.entity_id
_entity_poly.type
_entity_poly.pdbx_seq_one_letter_code
_entity_poly.pdbx_strand_id
1 'polypeptide(L)'
;MRTERGTALLLPKLRYEYRCGLIQYEPKGSRVLPPSESPAFQEAADVDLPAAYLDDLDEALFLCEVDRLSVLWLNIRARELTEGGGRLAMTGNRLVGATPAHTTRLLAMAKGTGGAIILTAESRLETLIVRIKPLSGTSGPRMVAVTAFNLAHTASFILPDLRETFDLTPAEQRVLVGLTAGHTAIVLASMLNVTLETARTHIRRIYAKMGVSSREELIFLAGQYRVP
;
A
#
# COMPACT_ATOMS: atom_id res chain seq x y z
N MET A 1 -24.72 -24.03 -34.90
CA MET A 1 -24.25 -22.68 -35.31
C MET A 1 -25.08 -21.67 -34.53
N ARG A 2 -24.46 -20.98 -33.56
CA ARG A 2 -24.28 -19.50 -33.47
C ARG A 2 -25.61 -18.72 -33.60
N THR A 3 -26.03 -17.85 -32.69
CA THR A 3 -25.30 -17.02 -31.72
C THR A 3 -26.34 -16.36 -30.80
N GLU A 4 -26.18 -16.49 -29.49
CA GLU A 4 -26.94 -15.72 -28.50
C GLU A 4 -26.41 -14.28 -28.44
N ARG A 5 -27.33 -13.31 -28.43
CA ARG A 5 -27.03 -11.88 -28.28
C ARG A 5 -26.78 -11.59 -26.80
N GLY A 6 -25.58 -11.09 -26.49
CA GLY A 6 -25.19 -10.67 -25.15
C GLY A 6 -26.07 -9.54 -24.62
N THR A 7 -26.74 -9.82 -23.51
CA THR A 7 -27.47 -8.87 -22.68
C THR A 7 -26.46 -7.97 -21.96
N ALA A 8 -26.48 -6.67 -22.25
CA ALA A 8 -25.65 -5.69 -21.55
C ALA A 8 -26.10 -5.58 -20.08
N LEU A 9 -25.22 -5.98 -19.17
CA LEU A 9 -25.41 -5.78 -17.73
C LEU A 9 -25.25 -4.30 -17.42
N LEU A 10 -26.37 -3.59 -17.24
CA LEU A 10 -26.41 -2.22 -16.74
C LEU A 10 -25.91 -2.21 -15.28
N LEU A 11 -24.66 -1.82 -15.06
CA LEU A 11 -24.18 -1.48 -13.72
C LEU A 11 -24.86 -0.18 -13.26
N PRO A 12 -25.42 -0.12 -12.03
CA PRO A 12 -26.10 1.06 -11.53
C PRO A 12 -25.12 2.22 -11.34
N LYS A 13 -25.47 3.38 -11.90
CA LYS A 13 -24.77 4.65 -11.70
C LYS A 13 -24.83 5.04 -10.22
N LEU A 14 -23.77 4.75 -9.47
CA LEU A 14 -23.54 5.36 -8.16
C LEU A 14 -23.20 6.83 -8.38
N ARG A 15 -24.20 7.71 -8.19
CA ARG A 15 -23.98 9.16 -8.06
C ARG A 15 -23.33 9.44 -6.71
N TYR A 16 -22.05 9.77 -6.72
CA TYR A 16 -21.42 10.50 -5.62
C TYR A 16 -21.47 11.99 -5.95
N GLU A 17 -22.35 12.74 -5.29
CA GLU A 17 -22.35 14.20 -5.35
C GLU A 17 -21.23 14.74 -4.44
N TYR A 18 -20.07 15.00 -5.04
CA TYR A 18 -19.08 15.90 -4.44
C TYR A 18 -19.40 17.32 -4.88
N ARG A 19 -19.83 18.18 -3.96
CA ARG A 19 -19.87 19.63 -4.15
C ARG A 19 -18.43 20.16 -4.23
N CYS A 20 -17.83 20.11 -5.41
CA CYS A 20 -16.71 20.96 -5.77
C CYS A 20 -16.95 21.43 -7.21
N GLY A 21 -16.80 22.73 -7.46
CA GLY A 21 -17.17 23.37 -8.72
C GLY A 21 -16.60 22.66 -9.95
N LEU A 22 -17.43 22.51 -10.98
CA LEU A 22 -17.09 21.91 -12.26
C LEU A 22 -15.93 22.69 -12.90
N ILE A 23 -14.70 22.20 -12.78
CA ILE A 23 -13.63 22.55 -13.72
C ILE A 23 -13.78 21.60 -14.91
N GLN A 24 -14.46 22.06 -15.95
CA GLN A 24 -14.45 21.38 -17.25
C GLN A 24 -13.07 21.58 -17.88
N TYR A 25 -12.23 20.55 -17.81
CA TYR A 25 -11.00 20.47 -18.58
C TYR A 25 -11.31 19.74 -19.90
N GLU A 26 -11.47 20.50 -20.99
CA GLU A 26 -11.49 19.96 -22.35
C GLU A 26 -10.07 20.02 -22.92
N PRO A 27 -9.37 18.87 -23.10
CA PRO A 27 -8.07 18.88 -23.76
C PRO A 27 -8.27 19.26 -25.24
N LYS A 28 -7.76 20.43 -25.63
CA LYS A 28 -7.68 20.83 -27.05
C LYS A 28 -6.84 19.79 -27.81
N GLY A 29 -7.50 18.98 -28.64
CA GLY A 29 -6.84 18.09 -29.60
C GLY A 29 -6.87 16.59 -29.30
N SER A 30 -7.75 16.09 -28.43
CA SER A 30 -7.92 14.64 -28.23
C SER A 30 -8.56 13.98 -29.45
N ARG A 31 -7.72 13.43 -30.33
CA ARG A 31 -8.14 12.47 -31.35
C ARG A 31 -8.65 11.23 -30.60
N VAL A 32 -9.96 11.06 -30.53
CA VAL A 32 -10.56 9.82 -30.01
C VAL A 32 -10.10 8.69 -30.93
N LEU A 33 -9.14 7.88 -30.46
CA LEU A 33 -8.81 6.64 -31.12
C LEU A 33 -10.08 5.77 -31.13
N PRO A 34 -10.46 5.15 -32.27
CA PRO A 34 -11.51 4.14 -32.25
C PRO A 34 -11.12 3.05 -31.24
N PRO A 35 -12.08 2.30 -30.66
CA PRO A 35 -11.78 1.21 -29.75
C PRO A 35 -10.93 0.18 -30.50
N SER A 36 -9.61 0.35 -30.45
CA SER A 36 -8.65 -0.67 -30.85
C SER A 36 -8.90 -1.83 -29.93
N GLU A 37 -9.15 -3.00 -30.52
CA GLU A 37 -9.23 -4.30 -29.86
C GLU A 37 -8.36 -4.30 -28.60
N SER A 38 -9.00 -4.16 -27.43
CA SER A 38 -8.29 -4.30 -26.16
C SER A 38 -7.60 -5.66 -26.24
N PRO A 39 -6.27 -5.74 -26.04
CA PRO A 39 -5.59 -7.01 -26.11
C PRO A 39 -6.31 -7.95 -25.15
N ALA A 40 -6.69 -9.13 -25.64
CA ALA A 40 -7.28 -10.16 -24.81
C ALA A 40 -6.22 -10.56 -23.78
N PHE A 41 -6.27 -9.95 -22.61
CA PHE A 41 -5.47 -10.37 -21.47
C PHE A 41 -5.90 -11.81 -21.17
N GLN A 42 -5.04 -12.77 -21.48
CA GLN A 42 -5.25 -14.12 -20.99
C GLN A 42 -5.18 -14.04 -19.47
N GLU A 43 -6.20 -14.57 -18.79
CA GLU A 43 -6.11 -14.82 -17.35
C GLU A 43 -4.83 -15.61 -17.13
N ALA A 44 -3.88 -14.96 -16.45
CA ALA A 44 -2.59 -15.51 -16.10
C ALA A 44 -2.78 -16.66 -15.11
N ALA A 45 -3.19 -17.82 -15.60
CA ALA A 45 -3.34 -19.01 -14.77
C ALA A 45 -1.98 -19.45 -14.19
N ASP A 46 -0.88 -19.12 -14.88
CA ASP A 46 0.48 -19.56 -14.54
C ASP A 46 1.54 -18.50 -14.93
N VAL A 47 1.39 -17.25 -14.50
CA VAL A 47 2.50 -16.29 -14.60
C VAL A 47 3.50 -16.57 -13.48
N ASP A 48 4.63 -17.15 -13.86
CA ASP A 48 5.80 -17.26 -12.98
C ASP A 48 6.42 -15.87 -12.83
N LEU A 49 6.18 -15.23 -11.70
CA LEU A 49 6.84 -13.97 -11.37
C LEU A 49 8.25 -14.28 -10.87
N PRO A 50 9.31 -13.71 -11.52
CA PRO A 50 10.67 -13.93 -11.05
C PRO A 50 10.83 -13.51 -9.59
N ALA A 51 11.54 -14.31 -8.79
CA ALA A 51 11.80 -14.00 -7.38
C ALA A 51 12.36 -12.58 -7.17
N ALA A 52 13.18 -12.09 -8.11
CA ALA A 52 13.72 -10.73 -8.10
C ALA A 52 12.63 -9.64 -8.08
N TYR A 53 11.53 -9.84 -8.81
CA TYR A 53 10.41 -8.89 -8.81
C TYR A 53 9.70 -8.87 -7.44
N LEU A 54 9.53 -10.04 -6.83
CA LEU A 54 8.92 -10.16 -5.51
C LEU A 54 9.84 -9.63 -4.39
N ASP A 55 11.16 -9.68 -4.60
CA ASP A 55 12.16 -9.08 -3.71
C ASP A 55 12.22 -7.56 -3.80
N ASP A 56 11.94 -6.99 -4.97
CA ASP A 56 11.84 -5.54 -5.17
C ASP A 56 10.58 -4.93 -4.54
N LEU A 57 9.64 -5.76 -4.04
CA LEU A 57 8.50 -5.27 -3.30
C LEU A 57 8.93 -4.63 -1.97
N ASP A 58 8.40 -3.45 -1.70
CA ASP A 58 8.66 -2.70 -0.49
C ASP A 58 7.97 -3.29 0.76
N GLU A 59 6.92 -4.08 0.58
CA GLU A 59 6.24 -4.78 1.68
C GLU A 59 6.91 -6.12 1.99
N ALA A 60 6.89 -6.51 3.27
CA ALA A 60 7.23 -7.88 3.64
C ALA A 60 6.21 -8.84 3.03
N LEU A 61 6.68 -9.77 2.20
CA LEU A 61 5.86 -10.81 1.57
C LEU A 61 6.33 -12.20 1.99
N PHE A 62 5.41 -13.01 2.52
CA PHE A 62 5.58 -14.43 2.77
C PHE A 62 4.61 -15.22 1.89
N LEU A 63 5.10 -16.25 1.22
CA LEU A 63 4.28 -17.26 0.58
C LEU A 63 4.22 -18.47 1.52
N CYS A 64 3.03 -18.75 2.04
CA CYS A 64 2.85 -19.76 3.07
C CYS A 64 1.88 -20.85 2.63
N GLU A 65 2.15 -22.08 3.03
CA GLU A 65 1.17 -23.16 3.10
C GLU A 65 0.15 -22.87 4.22
N VAL A 66 -1.13 -23.17 3.96
CA VAL A 66 -2.27 -22.73 4.78
C VAL A 66 -2.37 -23.40 6.16
N ASP A 67 -2.15 -24.72 6.27
CA ASP A 67 -2.49 -25.48 7.47
C ASP A 67 -1.61 -25.14 8.67
N ARG A 68 -0.34 -24.82 8.40
CA ARG A 68 0.66 -24.54 9.43
C ARG A 68 1.28 -23.16 9.33
N LEU A 69 0.86 -22.33 8.36
CA LEU A 69 1.58 -21.12 7.97
C LEU A 69 3.07 -21.42 7.75
N SER A 70 3.34 -22.56 7.10
CA SER A 70 4.71 -22.94 6.73
C SER A 70 5.15 -22.06 5.57
N VAL A 71 6.15 -21.23 5.80
CA VAL A 71 6.74 -20.33 4.83
C VAL A 71 7.50 -21.15 3.80
N LEU A 72 7.03 -21.09 2.56
CA LEU A 72 7.65 -21.71 1.39
C LEU A 72 8.65 -20.75 0.74
N TRP A 73 8.35 -19.45 0.79
CA TRP A 73 9.22 -18.39 0.31
C TRP A 73 8.95 -17.09 1.08
N LEU A 74 9.96 -16.24 1.18
CA LEU A 74 9.86 -14.92 1.80
C LEU A 74 10.82 -13.95 1.13
N ASN A 75 10.38 -12.71 0.92
CA ASN A 75 11.23 -11.68 0.32
C ASN A 75 12.22 -11.08 1.33
N ILE A 76 13.14 -10.24 0.85
CA ILE A 76 14.13 -9.58 1.72
C ILE A 76 13.46 -8.78 2.86
N ARG A 77 12.35 -8.09 2.60
CA ARG A 77 11.61 -7.31 3.61
C ARG A 77 10.98 -8.19 4.68
N ALA A 78 10.46 -9.35 4.30
CA ALA A 78 9.91 -10.35 5.21
C ALA A 78 10.99 -10.96 6.11
N ARG A 79 12.20 -11.18 5.56
CA ARG A 79 13.35 -11.62 6.33
C ARG A 79 13.70 -10.61 7.42
N GLU A 80 13.97 -9.37 7.01
CA GLU A 80 14.30 -8.26 7.91
C GLU A 80 13.26 -8.10 9.03
N LEU A 81 11.98 -8.18 8.68
CA LEU A 81 10.88 -8.04 9.63
C LEU A 81 10.86 -9.14 10.71
N THR A 82 11.21 -10.38 10.35
CA THR A 82 11.22 -11.51 11.30
C THR A 82 12.51 -11.63 12.10
N GLU A 83 13.64 -11.15 11.57
CA GLU A 83 14.93 -11.13 12.27
C GLU A 83 15.02 -9.99 13.28
N GLY A 84 14.33 -8.86 13.03
CA GLY A 84 14.35 -7.68 13.89
C GLY A 84 13.63 -7.81 15.25
N GLY A 85 13.12 -8.99 15.61
CA GLY A 85 12.50 -9.24 16.93
C GLY A 85 11.11 -8.60 17.10
N GLY A 86 10.28 -8.63 16.06
CA GLY A 86 9.00 -7.92 16.00
C GLY A 86 7.75 -8.74 16.39
N ARG A 87 6.60 -8.32 15.86
CA ARG A 87 5.29 -8.94 16.12
C ARG A 87 5.00 -10.20 15.29
N LEU A 88 5.84 -10.45 14.29
CA LEU A 88 5.95 -11.70 13.55
C LEU A 88 7.35 -12.24 13.71
N ALA A 89 7.47 -13.57 13.80
CA ALA A 89 8.74 -14.27 13.88
C ALA A 89 8.66 -15.58 13.10
N MET A 90 9.82 -16.17 12.85
CA MET A 90 9.92 -17.53 12.33
C MET A 90 10.23 -18.52 13.47
N THR A 91 9.48 -19.61 13.55
CA THR A 91 9.82 -20.78 14.37
C THR A 91 10.03 -21.97 13.45
N GLY A 92 11.31 -22.30 13.19
CA GLY A 92 11.64 -23.20 12.08
C GLY A 92 11.20 -22.55 10.76
N ASN A 93 10.36 -23.25 9.99
CA ASN A 93 9.77 -22.70 8.76
C ASN A 93 8.38 -22.08 8.95
N ARG A 94 7.89 -21.94 10.19
CA ARG A 94 6.52 -21.43 10.42
C ARG A 94 6.54 -19.96 10.74
N LEU A 95 5.63 -19.22 10.11
CA LEU A 95 5.32 -17.85 10.49
C LEU A 95 4.44 -17.86 11.74
N VAL A 96 4.91 -17.22 12.81
CA VAL A 96 4.20 -17.12 14.08
C VAL A 96 4.04 -15.67 14.50
N GLY A 97 2.96 -15.37 15.22
CA GLY A 97 2.81 -14.08 15.89
C GLY A 97 3.59 -14.04 17.20
N ALA A 98 3.86 -12.83 17.71
CA ALA A 98 4.56 -12.64 18.98
C ALA A 98 3.85 -13.25 20.22
N THR A 99 2.57 -13.62 20.09
CA THR A 99 1.82 -14.33 21.12
C THR A 99 1.10 -15.54 20.52
N PRO A 100 0.81 -16.59 21.31
CA PRO A 100 0.00 -17.71 20.84
C PRO A 100 -1.38 -17.28 20.30
N ALA A 101 -1.97 -16.24 20.89
CA ALA A 101 -3.24 -15.68 20.43
C ALA A 101 -3.14 -15.07 19.02
N HIS A 102 -2.05 -14.33 18.74
CA HIS A 102 -1.78 -13.82 17.40
C HIS A 102 -1.60 -14.97 16.39
N THR A 103 -0.81 -15.98 16.73
CA THR A 103 -0.58 -17.15 15.87
C THR A 103 -1.88 -17.88 15.53
N THR A 104 -2.73 -18.16 16.53
CA THR A 104 -4.04 -18.79 16.32
C THR A 104 -4.92 -17.98 15.38
N ARG A 105 -4.91 -16.64 15.52
CA ARG A 105 -5.73 -15.76 14.69
C ARG A 105 -5.22 -15.69 13.25
N LEU A 106 -3.91 -15.66 13.03
CA LEU A 106 -3.31 -15.71 11.69
C LEU A 106 -3.66 -17.03 10.98
N LEU A 107 -3.57 -18.17 11.69
CA LEU A 107 -3.95 -19.48 11.15
C LEU A 107 -5.43 -19.55 10.76
N ALA A 108 -6.32 -19.02 11.61
CA ALA A 108 -7.75 -18.96 11.31
C ALA A 108 -8.03 -18.14 10.03
N MET A 109 -7.35 -17.00 9.88
CA MET A 109 -7.47 -16.16 8.68
C MET A 109 -6.94 -16.86 7.42
N ALA A 110 -5.80 -17.56 7.52
CA ALA A 110 -5.21 -18.29 6.40
C ALA A 110 -6.11 -19.44 5.90
N LYS A 111 -6.79 -20.13 6.82
CA LYS A 111 -7.73 -21.22 6.48
C LYS A 111 -9.04 -20.72 5.89
N GLY A 112 -9.45 -19.50 6.24
CA GLY A 112 -10.68 -18.86 5.79
C GLY A 112 -10.53 -18.14 4.45
N THR A 113 -11.19 -16.99 4.32
CA THR A 113 -11.19 -16.13 3.12
C THR A 113 -10.03 -15.14 3.09
N GLY A 114 -9.08 -15.24 4.03
CA GLY A 114 -8.11 -14.18 4.28
C GLY A 114 -8.72 -12.95 4.95
N GLY A 115 -7.99 -11.84 4.87
CA GLY A 115 -8.40 -10.54 5.43
C GLY A 115 -7.21 -9.75 5.95
N ALA A 116 -7.49 -8.67 6.69
CA ALA A 116 -6.47 -7.86 7.35
C ALA A 116 -6.66 -7.91 8.88
N ILE A 117 -5.55 -7.94 9.60
CA ILE A 117 -5.51 -7.86 11.05
C ILE A 117 -4.45 -6.85 11.50
N ILE A 118 -4.76 -6.15 12.58
CA ILE A 118 -3.79 -5.32 13.29
C ILE A 118 -3.25 -6.14 14.46
N LEU A 119 -1.95 -6.38 14.47
CA LEU A 119 -1.24 -6.90 15.64
C LEU A 119 -0.79 -5.69 16.45
N THR A 120 -1.55 -5.40 17.50
CA THR A 120 -1.32 -4.23 18.37
C THR A 120 -0.08 -4.41 19.21
N ALA A 121 0.60 -3.29 19.44
CA ALA A 121 1.72 -3.17 20.36
C ALA A 121 1.43 -2.09 21.41
N GLU A 122 2.26 -2.02 22.44
CA GLU A 122 2.19 -0.96 23.47
C GLU A 122 2.42 0.43 22.87
N SER A 123 3.12 0.52 21.74
CA SER A 123 3.37 1.74 20.98
C SER A 123 2.78 1.69 19.56
N ARG A 124 2.31 2.85 19.07
CA ARG A 124 1.84 3.02 17.69
C ARG A 124 2.94 2.76 16.65
N LEU A 125 4.21 2.95 17.03
CA LEU A 125 5.39 2.69 16.19
C LEU A 125 5.69 1.21 16.01
N GLU A 126 5.06 0.33 16.79
CA GLU A 126 5.23 -1.13 16.72
C GLU A 126 3.97 -1.83 16.23
N THR A 127 2.96 -1.06 15.80
CA THR A 127 1.71 -1.60 15.29
C THR A 127 1.93 -2.18 13.91
N LEU A 128 1.72 -3.49 13.79
CA LEU A 128 1.89 -4.22 12.53
C LEU A 128 0.53 -4.52 11.91
N ILE A 129 0.35 -4.15 10.64
CA ILE A 129 -0.79 -4.60 9.85
C ILE A 129 -0.36 -5.83 9.07
N VAL A 130 -1.10 -6.92 9.22
CA VAL A 130 -0.88 -8.17 8.50
C VAL A 130 -2.09 -8.43 7.61
N ARG A 131 -1.84 -8.68 6.33
CA ARG A 131 -2.85 -9.08 5.36
C ARG A 131 -2.58 -10.51 4.95
N ILE A 132 -3.64 -11.29 4.83
CA ILE A 132 -3.57 -12.66 4.32
C ILE A 132 -4.51 -12.76 3.14
N LYS A 133 -3.97 -13.14 1.98
CA LYS A 133 -4.74 -13.32 0.76
C LYS A 133 -4.58 -14.77 0.29
N PRO A 134 -5.67 -15.56 0.22
CA PRO A 134 -5.63 -16.86 -0.42
C PRO A 134 -5.14 -16.72 -1.85
N LEU A 135 -4.22 -17.60 -2.23
CA LEU A 135 -3.74 -17.68 -3.60
C LEU A 135 -4.54 -18.77 -4.31
N SER A 136 -5.15 -18.41 -5.43
CA SER A 136 -5.84 -19.34 -6.30
C SER A 136 -4.81 -19.97 -7.24
N GLY A 137 -4.52 -21.25 -7.05
CA GLY A 137 -3.75 -22.07 -7.97
C GLY A 137 -4.58 -23.27 -8.42
N THR A 138 -4.38 -23.74 -9.65
CA THR A 138 -5.07 -24.89 -10.23
C THR A 138 -4.45 -26.23 -9.82
N SER A 139 -3.20 -26.23 -9.34
CA SER A 139 -2.51 -27.44 -8.88
C SER A 139 -1.48 -27.11 -7.79
N GLY A 140 -1.54 -27.79 -6.63
CA GLY A 140 -0.61 -27.60 -5.52
C GLY A 140 -1.26 -27.50 -4.14
N PRO A 141 -0.45 -27.38 -3.06
CA PRO A 141 -0.96 -27.14 -1.72
C PRO A 141 -1.72 -25.81 -1.67
N ARG A 142 -2.72 -25.71 -0.78
CA ARG A 142 -3.42 -24.43 -0.56
C ARG A 142 -2.41 -23.44 0.00
N MET A 143 -2.28 -22.30 -0.69
CA MET A 143 -1.32 -21.26 -0.35
C MET A 143 -2.03 -19.95 0.00
N VAL A 144 -1.35 -19.15 0.81
CA VAL A 144 -1.70 -17.77 1.10
C VAL A 144 -0.47 -16.88 0.92
N ALA A 145 -0.68 -15.69 0.38
CA ALA A 145 0.27 -14.59 0.51
C ALA A 145 -0.02 -13.87 1.83
N VAL A 146 0.99 -13.75 2.67
CA VAL A 146 0.95 -12.93 3.87
C VAL A 146 1.78 -11.69 3.62
N THR A 147 1.17 -10.51 3.65
CA THR A 147 1.92 -9.24 3.64
C THR A 147 1.89 -8.59 5.00
N ALA A 148 2.98 -7.91 5.36
CA ALA A 148 3.07 -7.23 6.64
C ALA A 148 3.79 -5.88 6.49
N PHE A 149 3.26 -4.85 7.14
CA PHE A 149 3.90 -3.54 7.18
C PHE A 149 3.62 -2.84 8.50
N ASN A 150 4.60 -2.05 8.95
CA ASN A 150 4.47 -1.25 10.16
C ASN A 150 3.65 0.01 9.86
N LEU A 151 2.66 0.29 10.71
CA LEU A 151 1.79 1.46 10.55
C LEU A 151 2.58 2.77 10.56
N ALA A 152 3.67 2.85 11.34
CA ALA A 152 4.53 4.04 11.37
C ALA A 152 5.46 4.15 10.16
N HIS A 153 5.87 3.01 9.57
CA HIS A 153 6.73 3.00 8.38
C HIS A 153 5.93 3.15 7.09
N THR A 154 4.59 3.12 7.16
CA THR A 154 3.71 3.41 6.02
C THR A 154 4.08 4.75 5.36
N ALA A 155 4.50 5.75 6.13
CA ALA A 155 4.93 7.03 5.58
C ALA A 155 6.24 6.93 4.77
N SER A 156 7.13 6.00 5.09
CA SER A 156 8.45 5.85 4.43
C SER A 156 8.36 5.31 3.01
N PHE A 157 7.31 4.56 2.67
CA PHE A 157 7.10 3.95 1.35
C PHE A 157 6.47 4.90 0.31
N ILE A 158 5.85 5.99 0.76
CA ILE A 158 5.11 6.93 -0.10
C ILE A 158 6.07 7.96 -0.74
N LEU A 159 7.19 8.22 -0.07
CA LEU A 159 7.97 9.45 -0.27
C LEU A 159 8.97 9.43 -1.44
N PRO A 160 9.57 8.30 -1.83
CA PRO A 160 10.44 8.27 -3.01
C PRO A 160 9.69 8.74 -4.27
N ASP A 161 8.52 8.16 -4.51
CA ASP A 161 7.66 8.50 -5.65
C ASP A 161 7.21 9.96 -5.62
N LEU A 162 6.81 10.46 -4.44
CA LEU A 162 6.39 11.85 -4.28
C LEU A 162 7.52 12.85 -4.54
N ARG A 163 8.76 12.50 -4.19
CA ARG A 163 9.90 13.38 -4.42
C ARG A 163 10.15 13.59 -5.90
N GLU A 164 10.16 12.51 -6.68
CA GLU A 164 10.39 12.57 -8.12
C GLU A 164 9.19 13.17 -8.85
N THR A 165 7.96 12.80 -8.45
CA THR A 165 6.73 13.29 -9.09
C THR A 165 6.52 14.80 -8.90
N PHE A 166 6.92 15.35 -7.76
CA PHE A 166 6.66 16.75 -7.39
C PHE A 166 7.95 17.59 -7.25
N ASP A 167 9.09 17.10 -7.73
CA ASP A 167 10.40 17.76 -7.64
C ASP A 167 10.72 18.28 -6.23
N LEU A 168 10.45 17.49 -5.20
CA LEU A 168 10.68 17.89 -3.82
C LEU A 168 12.18 17.87 -3.50
N THR A 169 12.63 18.88 -2.78
CA THR A 169 13.98 18.89 -2.20
C THR A 169 14.05 17.90 -1.02
N PRO A 170 15.24 17.42 -0.63
CA PRO A 170 15.38 16.57 0.56
C PRO A 170 14.83 17.21 1.84
N ALA A 171 14.88 18.55 1.96
CA ALA A 171 14.30 19.26 3.10
C ALA A 171 12.77 19.28 3.06
N GLU A 172 12.18 19.51 1.88
CA GLU A 172 10.73 19.47 1.69
C GLU A 172 10.18 18.06 1.91
N GLN A 173 10.89 17.02 1.46
CA GLN A 173 10.52 15.64 1.72
C GLN A 173 10.43 15.36 3.24
N ARG A 174 11.42 15.78 4.03
CA ARG A 174 11.41 15.63 5.50
C ARG A 174 10.22 16.33 6.16
N VAL A 175 9.88 17.52 5.68
CA VAL A 175 8.71 18.28 6.16
C VAL A 175 7.42 17.57 5.79
N LEU A 176 7.30 17.07 4.55
CA LEU A 176 6.13 16.31 4.07
C LEU A 176 5.89 15.06 4.92
N VAL A 177 6.94 14.31 5.28
CA VAL A 177 6.82 13.15 6.18
C VAL A 177 6.10 13.55 7.47
N GLY A 178 6.61 14.58 8.14
CA GLY A 178 6.02 14.97 9.42
C GLY A 178 4.62 15.56 9.29
N LEU A 179 4.30 16.25 8.18
CA LEU A 179 2.94 16.71 7.91
C LEU A 179 1.96 15.54 7.78
N THR A 180 2.31 14.51 7.01
CA THR A 180 1.50 13.28 6.84
C THR A 180 1.41 12.44 8.11
N ALA A 181 2.42 12.52 8.98
CA ALA A 181 2.41 11.91 10.32
C ALA A 181 1.56 12.69 11.34
N GLY A 182 0.99 13.84 10.97
CA GLY A 182 0.13 14.62 11.86
C GLY A 182 0.84 15.74 12.62
N HIS A 183 2.14 15.97 12.42
CA HIS A 183 2.88 17.05 13.10
C HIS A 183 2.45 18.45 12.63
N THR A 184 2.49 19.41 13.56
CA THR A 184 2.23 20.82 13.29
C THR A 184 3.52 21.53 12.85
N ALA A 185 3.39 22.74 12.28
CA ALA A 185 4.55 23.55 11.90
C ALA A 185 5.51 23.82 13.08
N ILE A 186 4.98 23.96 14.30
CA ILE A 186 5.77 24.16 15.52
C ILE A 186 6.60 22.92 15.84
N VAL A 187 5.95 21.74 15.84
CA VAL A 187 6.63 20.47 16.10
C VAL A 187 7.69 20.19 15.03
N LEU A 188 7.36 20.44 13.76
CA LEU A 188 8.30 20.30 12.65
C LEU A 188 9.51 21.23 12.78
N ALA A 189 9.31 22.48 13.18
CA ALA A 189 10.39 23.43 13.41
C ALA A 189 11.37 22.90 14.47
N SER A 190 10.84 22.39 15.59
CA SER A 190 11.66 21.77 16.64
C SER A 190 12.37 20.50 16.17
N MET A 191 11.67 19.58 15.49
CA MET A 191 12.24 18.32 15.00
C MET A 191 13.36 18.51 13.97
N LEU A 192 13.21 19.52 13.11
CA LEU A 192 14.16 19.80 12.03
C LEU A 192 15.23 20.83 12.43
N ASN A 193 15.20 21.31 13.67
CA ASN A 193 16.08 22.36 14.19
C ASN A 193 16.11 23.63 13.31
N VAL A 194 14.92 24.11 12.92
CA VAL A 194 14.72 25.33 12.13
C VAL A 194 13.75 26.29 12.83
N THR A 195 13.67 27.53 12.37
CA THR A 195 12.66 28.48 12.88
C THR A 195 11.25 28.09 12.41
N LEU A 196 10.23 28.53 13.15
CA LEU A 196 8.83 28.35 12.74
C LEU A 196 8.54 28.95 11.35
N GLU A 197 9.15 30.09 11.03
CA GLU A 197 8.99 30.75 9.73
C GLU A 197 9.62 29.94 8.59
N THR A 198 10.79 29.34 8.82
CA THR A 198 11.40 28.42 7.86
C THR A 198 10.54 27.18 7.64
N ALA A 199 9.99 26.59 8.70
CA ALA A 199 9.07 25.46 8.59
C ALA A 199 7.80 25.85 7.79
N ARG A 200 7.18 26.99 8.08
CA ARG A 200 6.03 27.52 7.33
C ARG A 200 6.35 27.75 5.85
N THR A 201 7.55 28.25 5.55
CA THR A 201 8.01 28.46 4.18
C THR A 201 8.11 27.14 3.43
N HIS A 202 8.69 26.09 4.03
CA HIS A 202 8.73 24.76 3.44
C HIS A 202 7.33 24.19 3.19
N ILE A 203 6.42 24.31 4.17
CA ILE A 203 5.02 23.86 4.02
C ILE A 203 4.35 24.56 2.82
N ARG A 204 4.50 25.88 2.69
CA ARG A 204 3.90 26.64 1.58
C ARG A 204 4.46 26.20 0.22
N ARG A 205 5.76 25.93 0.13
CA ARG A 205 6.40 25.43 -1.10
C ARG A 205 5.89 24.04 -1.46
N ILE A 206 5.74 23.16 -0.48
CA ILE A 206 5.17 21.82 -0.69
C ILE A 206 3.74 21.94 -1.24
N TYR A 207 2.91 22.81 -0.65
CA TYR A 207 1.53 23.01 -1.12
C TYR A 207 1.50 23.49 -2.57
N ALA A 208 2.37 24.45 -2.91
CA ALA A 208 2.50 24.94 -4.28
C ALA A 208 2.98 23.85 -5.26
N LYS A 209 3.97 23.04 -4.88
CA LYS A 209 4.51 21.96 -5.72
C LYS A 209 3.51 20.81 -5.92
N MET A 210 2.78 20.45 -4.86
CA MET A 210 1.79 19.37 -4.89
C MET A 210 0.42 19.84 -5.41
N GLY A 211 0.25 21.14 -5.68
CA GLY A 211 -1.01 21.70 -6.19
C GLY A 211 -2.18 21.60 -5.20
N VAL A 212 -1.89 21.63 -3.90
CA VAL A 212 -2.90 21.50 -2.84
C VAL A 212 -3.09 22.80 -2.07
N SER A 213 -4.30 23.01 -1.57
CA SER A 213 -4.72 24.22 -0.85
C SER A 213 -4.92 23.99 0.64
N SER A 214 -5.10 22.73 1.06
CA SER A 214 -5.39 22.36 2.44
C SER A 214 -4.54 21.20 2.92
N ARG A 215 -4.50 21.03 4.25
CA ARG A 215 -3.79 19.90 4.86
C ARG A 215 -4.49 18.58 4.54
N GLU A 216 -5.80 18.61 4.46
CA GLU A 216 -6.65 17.49 4.12
C GLU A 216 -6.39 17.02 2.69
N GLU A 217 -6.30 17.94 1.73
CA GLU A 217 -5.91 17.65 0.34
C GLU A 217 -4.49 17.08 0.26
N LEU A 218 -3.54 17.64 1.02
CA LEU A 218 -2.18 17.12 1.08
C LEU A 218 -2.17 15.65 1.54
N ILE A 219 -2.87 15.35 2.64
CA ILE A 219 -2.93 14.00 3.20
C ILE A 219 -3.66 13.05 2.24
N PHE A 220 -4.74 13.50 1.61
CA PHE A 220 -5.49 12.71 0.64
C PHE A 220 -4.63 12.36 -0.59
N LEU A 221 -3.96 13.36 -1.18
CA LEU A 221 -3.11 13.19 -2.34
C LEU A 221 -1.91 12.31 -2.02
N ALA A 222 -1.20 12.58 -0.91
CA ALA A 222 -0.10 11.74 -0.46
C ALA A 222 -0.54 10.28 -0.25
N GLY A 223 -1.76 10.06 0.25
CA GLY A 223 -2.33 8.71 0.39
C GLY A 223 -2.56 7.95 -0.92
N GLN A 224 -2.64 8.64 -2.07
CA GLN A 224 -2.81 7.99 -3.38
C GLN A 224 -1.49 7.43 -3.95
N TYR A 225 -0.36 8.04 -3.59
CA TYR A 225 0.98 7.58 -3.97
C TYR A 225 1.52 6.51 -3.00
N ARG A 226 0.63 5.89 -2.23
CA ARG A 226 0.96 4.74 -1.41
C ARG A 226 1.04 3.52 -2.32
N VAL A 227 2.26 3.07 -2.60
CA VAL A 227 2.48 1.77 -3.27
C VAL A 227 1.81 0.68 -2.40
N PRO A 228 0.91 -0.13 -2.97
CA PRO A 228 0.13 -1.13 -2.24
C PRO A 228 0.88 -2.42 -1.93
#